data_AF-A0A7X1PE92-F1
#
_entry.id   AF-A0A7X1PE92-F1
#
_cell.length_a   1.000
_cell.length_b   1.000
_cell.length_c   1.000
_cell.angle_alpha   90.00
_cell.angle_beta   90.00
_cell.angle_gamma   90.00
#
_symmetry.space_group_name_H-M   'P 1'
#
loop_
_entity.id
_entity.type
_entity.pdbx_description
1 polymer ?
#
loop_
_entity_poly.entity_id
_entity_poly.type
_entity_poly.pdbx_seq_one_letter_code
_entity_poly.pdbx_strand_id
1 'polypeptide(L)' 'MADKWEYRVVYVDPRGRISCEGVEFVRQSGENRTAFMKRYFDTLGEEGWEVAGVHPLVRMESSYTIFKRPKAVAAA' A
#
# COMPACT_ATOMS: atom_id res chain seq x y z
N MET A 1 -19.46 0.91 20.07
CA MET A 1 -17.99 0.88 20.20
C MET A 1 -17.45 1.58 18.97
N ALA A 2 -16.62 2.62 19.09
CA ALA A 2 -16.02 3.23 17.91
C ALA A 2 -15.00 2.23 17.34
N ASP A 3 -15.21 1.76 16.11
CA ASP A 3 -14.24 0.93 15.42
C ASP A 3 -12.90 1.68 15.39
N LYS A 4 -11.91 1.17 16.13
CA LYS A 4 -10.57 1.72 16.08
C LYS A 4 -9.96 1.23 14.77
N TRP A 5 -9.38 2.13 13.99
CA TRP A 5 -8.75 1.80 12.72
C TRP A 5 -7.24 1.82 12.87
N GLU A 6 -6.58 0.90 12.17
CA GLU A 6 -5.15 0.96 11.88
C GLU A 6 -4.99 1.44 10.44
N TYR A 7 -3.99 2.30 10.21
CA TYR A 7 -3.71 2.86 8.90
C TYR A 7 -2.30 2.52 8.46
N ARG A 8 -2.14 2.34 7.15
CA ARG A 8 -0.85 2.14 6.50
C ARG A 8 -0.74 3.10 5.32
N VAL A 9 0.37 3.81 5.21
CA VAL A 9 0.61 4.76 4.12
C VAL A 9 1.73 4.24 3.25
N VAL A 10 1.42 4.00 1.98
CA VAL A 10 2.32 3.39 1.02
C VAL A 10 2.69 4.42 -0.03
N TYR A 11 3.98 4.67 -0.19
CA TYR A 11 4.49 5.38 -1.37
C TYR A 11 4.52 4.43 -2.55
N VAL A 12 3.90 4.81 -3.67
CA VAL A 12 3.81 4.00 -4.89
C VAL A 12 4.39 4.79 -6.06
N ASP A 13 5.47 4.29 -6.64
CA ASP A 13 5.98 4.67 -7.95
C ASP A 13 5.91 3.46 -8.92
N PRO A 14 4.96 3.48 -9.88
CA PRO A 14 4.79 2.39 -10.86
C PRO A 14 6.05 2.11 -11.69
N ARG A 15 7.04 3.01 -11.72
CA ARG A 15 8.28 2.87 -12.49
C ARG A 15 9.28 1.91 -11.85
N GLY A 16 9.13 1.58 -10.58
CA GLY A 16 9.95 0.52 -10.02
C GLY A 16 10.03 0.40 -8.52
N ARG A 17 9.37 1.28 -7.75
CA ARG A 17 9.53 1.30 -6.30
C ARG A 17 8.22 1.54 -5.59
N ILE A 18 7.92 0.67 -4.66
CA ILE A 18 6.89 0.87 -3.64
C ILE A 18 7.61 0.85 -2.31
N SER A 19 7.25 1.76 -1.40
CA SER A 19 7.86 1.84 -0.07
C SER A 19 6.80 1.99 1.00
N CYS A 20 6.91 1.21 2.06
CA CYS A 20 6.01 1.24 3.20
C CYS A 20 6.82 0.98 4.48
N GLU A 21 6.70 1.87 5.47
CA GLU A 21 7.27 1.67 6.82
C GLU A 21 8.79 1.32 6.82
N GLY A 22 9.54 1.82 5.84
CA GLY A 22 10.98 1.56 5.69
C GLY A 22 11.34 0.31 4.90
N VAL A 23 10.36 -0.46 4.43
CA VAL A 23 10.55 -1.61 3.54
C VAL A 23 10.28 -1.20 2.10
N GLU A 24 11.27 -1.46 1.22
CA GLU A 24 11.14 -1.24 -0.22
C GLU A 24 10.74 -2.52 -0.95
N PHE A 25 9.84 -2.37 -1.91
CA PHE A 25 9.40 -3.39 -2.82
C PHE A 25 9.69 -2.93 -4.25
N VAL A 26 10.53 -3.70 -4.95
CA VAL A 26 11.14 -3.30 -6.22
C VAL A 26 10.55 -4.10 -7.38
N ARG A 27 10.35 -3.44 -8.51
CA ARG A 27 9.89 -4.09 -9.74
C ARG A 27 10.96 -5.03 -10.29
N GLN A 28 10.54 -6.23 -10.67
CA GLN A 28 11.43 -7.22 -11.28
C GLN A 28 11.76 -6.85 -12.74
N SER A 29 12.88 -7.35 -13.25
CA SER A 29 13.25 -7.15 -14.66
C SER A 29 12.20 -7.78 -15.57
N GLY A 30 11.73 -7.04 -16.58
CA GLY A 30 10.67 -7.48 -17.50
C GLY A 30 9.24 -7.46 -16.92
N GLU A 31 9.05 -7.11 -15.64
CA GLU A 31 7.73 -7.02 -15.03
C GLU A 31 6.96 -5.78 -15.51
N ASN A 32 5.72 -5.97 -15.95
CA ASN A 32 4.83 -4.87 -16.32
C ASN A 32 4.43 -4.04 -15.09
N ARG A 33 4.27 -2.72 -15.26
CA ARG A 33 3.92 -1.79 -14.16
C ARG A 33 2.65 -2.22 -13.42
N THR A 34 1.63 -2.68 -14.14
CA THR A 34 0.36 -3.15 -13.57
C THR A 34 0.52 -4.45 -12.80
N ALA A 35 1.32 -5.39 -13.31
CA ALA A 35 1.62 -6.66 -12.62
C ALA A 35 2.40 -6.41 -11.33
N PHE A 36 3.38 -5.51 -11.37
CA PHE A 36 4.15 -5.06 -10.21
C PHE A 36 3.26 -4.48 -9.09
N MET A 37 2.39 -3.54 -9.44
CA MET A 37 1.45 -2.94 -8.48
C MET A 37 0.46 -3.97 -7.94
N LYS A 38 -0.09 -4.83 -8.83
CA LYS A 38 -1.01 -5.90 -8.44
C LYS A 38 -0.36 -6.82 -7.41
N ARG A 39 0.87 -7.29 -7.66
CA ARG A 39 1.59 -8.20 -6.75
C ARG A 39 1.75 -7.62 -5.34
N TYR A 40 1.98 -6.31 -5.23
CA TYR A 40 2.07 -5.65 -3.93
C TYR A 40 0.69 -5.42 -3.28
N PHE A 41 -0.33 -5.07 -4.05
CA PHE A 41 -1.68 -4.85 -3.50
C PHE A 41 -2.40 -6.15 -3.14
N ASP A 42 -2.11 -7.25 -3.84
CA ASP A 42 -2.61 -8.58 -3.48
C ASP A 42 -2.15 -8.96 -2.06
N THR A 43 -0.88 -8.74 -1.71
CA THR A 43 -0.37 -9.07 -0.35
C THR A 43 -1.05 -8.22 0.73
N LEU A 44 -1.32 -6.94 0.44
CA LEU A 44 -2.08 -6.08 1.35
C LEU A 44 -3.55 -6.54 1.50
N GLY A 45 -4.17 -6.97 0.40
CA GLY A 45 -5.53 -7.54 0.43
C GLY A 45 -5.61 -8.83 1.25
N GLU A 46 -4.62 -9.72 1.11
CA GLU A 46 -4.50 -10.95 1.93
C GLU A 46 -4.33 -10.64 3.42
N GLU A 47 -3.66 -9.54 3.77
CA GLU A 47 -3.51 -9.02 5.14
C GLU A 47 -4.76 -8.27 5.67
N GLY A 48 -5.82 -8.17 4.87
CA GLY A 48 -7.07 -7.50 5.22
C GLY A 48 -7.03 -5.97 5.15
N TRP A 49 -6.08 -5.39 4.43
CA TRP A 49 -6.01 -3.95 4.21
C TRP A 49 -6.92 -3.52 3.06
N GLU A 50 -7.70 -2.47 3.30
CA GLU A 50 -8.58 -1.87 2.31
C GLU A 50 -8.06 -0.49 1.89
N VAL A 51 -8.16 -0.15 0.60
CA VAL A 51 -7.81 1.19 0.11
C VAL A 51 -8.77 2.22 0.70
N ALA A 52 -8.24 3.18 1.43
CA ALA A 52 -8.97 4.29 2.03
C ALA A 52 -8.86 5.58 1.20
N GLY A 53 -7.77 5.75 0.45
CA GLY A 53 -7.56 6.92 -0.38
C GLY A 53 -6.27 6.87 -1.18
N VAL A 54 -6.20 7.70 -2.23
CA VAL A 54 -5.01 7.87 -3.06
C VAL A 54 -4.72 9.36 -3.17
N HIS A 55 -3.48 9.75 -2.85
CA HIS A 55 -3.00 11.12 -2.95
C HIS A 55 -1.90 11.20 -4.02
N PRO A 56 -2.24 11.65 -5.24
CA PRO A 56 -1.28 11.80 -6.32
C PRO A 56 -0.22 12.86 -6.01
N LEU A 57 1.03 12.60 -6.38
CA LEU A 57 2.11 13.56 -6.26
C LEU A 57 2.32 14.29 -7.59
N VAL A 58 2.60 15.59 -7.49
CA VAL A 58 2.65 16.53 -8.63
C VAL A 58 3.72 16.16 -9.66
N ARG A 59 4.71 15.33 -9.30
CA ARG A 59 5.74 14.83 -10.23
C ARG A 59 5.84 13.30 -10.17
N MET A 60 6.14 12.71 -11.33
CA MET A 60 6.58 11.32 -11.52
C MET A 60 5.55 10.18 -11.43
N GLU A 61 4.25 10.41 -11.71
CA GLU A 61 3.21 9.34 -11.68
C GLU A 61 3.09 8.63 -10.31
N SER A 62 3.75 9.18 -9.29
CA SER A 62 3.82 8.60 -7.95
C SER A 62 2.67 9.07 -7.08
N SER A 63 2.34 8.29 -6.05
CA SER A 63 1.25 8.61 -5.13
C SER A 63 1.52 8.09 -3.73
N TYR A 64 0.85 8.68 -2.73
CA TYR A 64 0.62 8.01 -1.46
C TYR A 64 -0.72 7.28 -1.53
N THR A 65 -0.70 5.95 -1.42
CA THR A 65 -1.90 5.13 -1.28
C THR A 65 -2.09 4.81 0.20
N ILE A 66 -3.24 5.18 0.73
CA ILE A 66 -3.59 5.03 2.14
C ILE A 66 -4.49 3.81 2.25
N PHE A 67 -4.11 2.91 3.15
CA PHE A 67 -4.86 1.72 3.49
C PHE A 67 -5.37 1.80 4.93
N LYS A 68 -6.48 1.13 5.20
CA LYS A 68 -7.04 0.97 6.54
C LYS A 68 -7.47 -0.47 6.78
N ARG A 69 -7.46 -0.88 8.05
CA ARG A 69 -8.13 -2.10 8.51
C ARG A 69 -8.63 -1.92 9.94
N PRO A 70 -9.59 -2.73 10.41
CA PRO A 70 -9.98 -2.72 11.81
C PRO A 70 -8.76 -3.01 12.70
N LYS A 71 -8.50 -2.15 13.68
CA LYS A 71 -7.44 -2.36 14.65
C LYS A 71 -7.89 -3.51 15.55
N ALA A 72 -7.16 -4.62 15.51
CA ALA A 72 -7.38 -5.71 16.44
C ALA A 72 -7.33 -5.16 17.88
N VAL A 73 -8.38 -5.41 18.65
CA VAL A 73 -8.34 -5.15 20.09
C VAL A 73 -7.36 -6.18 20.64
N ALA A 74 -6.17 -5.73 21.05
CA ALA A 74 -5.23 -6.60 21.75
C ALA A 74 -5.99 -7.22 22.93
N ALA A 75 -6.09 -8.56 22.95
CA ALA A 75 -6.61 -9.27 24.11
C ALA A 75 -5.68 -8.91 25.28
N ALA A 76 -6.24 -8.25 26.29
CA ALA A 76 -5.54 -7.80 27.49
C ALA A 76 -5.11 -8.99 28.37
#